data_AF-A0AA36ELW4-F1
#
_entry.id   AF-A0AA36ELW4-F1
#
_cell.length_a   1.000
_cell.length_b   1.000
_cell.length_c   1.000
_cell.angle_alpha   90.00
_cell.angle_beta   90.00
_cell.angle_gamma   90.00
#
_symmetry.space_group_name_H-M   'P 1'
#
loop_
_entity.id
_entity.type
_entity.pdbx_description
1 polymer ?
#
loop_
_entity_poly.entity_id
_entity_poly.type
_entity_poly.pdbx_seq_one_letter_code
_entity_poly.pdbx_strand_id
1 'polypeptide(L)'
;MCIHPTFAVSVGVLFKRKVATAVVFCWLCLSFQNIEAKIPDGIESFTTTRSEKKQRAISSAISLLTNKKTRDLIMILNSKRFVEIFVNTLEQKKHHEAKLKEGLKDLAIKHMELQNSLSLVWPKQEATVAKTRDLKKVCLMEGL
;
A
#
# COMPACT_ATOMS: atom_id res chain seq x y z
N MET A 1 -25.25 -8.91 42.44
CA MET A 1 -25.91 -9.30 41.17
C MET A 1 -26.60 -8.08 40.59
N CYS A 2 -26.06 -7.47 39.54
CA CYS A 2 -26.73 -6.47 38.70
C CYS A 2 -25.96 -6.40 37.37
N ILE A 3 -26.36 -7.20 36.38
CA ILE A 3 -25.89 -7.06 35.00
C ILE A 3 -26.85 -6.08 34.31
N HIS A 4 -26.28 -4.97 33.84
CA HIS A 4 -26.96 -3.85 33.21
C HIS A 4 -27.54 -4.25 31.83
N PRO A 5 -28.78 -3.86 31.49
CA PRO A 5 -29.46 -4.27 30.26
C PRO A 5 -29.11 -3.32 29.11
N THR A 6 -27.85 -3.28 28.70
CA THR A 6 -27.43 -2.51 27.51
C THR A 6 -26.87 -3.41 26.40
N PHE A 7 -26.76 -4.71 26.65
CA PHE A 7 -26.18 -5.68 25.70
C PHE A 7 -27.20 -6.30 24.73
N ALA A 8 -28.51 -6.16 24.99
CA ALA A 8 -29.56 -6.81 24.21
C ALA A 8 -29.88 -6.11 22.88
N VAL A 9 -29.52 -4.83 22.71
CA VAL A 9 -29.84 -4.07 21.48
C VAL A 9 -28.86 -4.36 20.33
N SER A 10 -27.60 -4.68 20.66
CA SER A 10 -26.56 -4.88 19.64
C SER A 10 -26.64 -6.23 18.90
N VAL A 11 -27.20 -7.26 19.53
CA VAL A 11 -27.38 -8.59 18.90
C VAL A 11 -28.56 -8.59 17.91
N GLY A 12 -29.63 -7.86 18.23
CA GLY A 12 -30.82 -7.76 17.37
C GLY A 12 -30.57 -7.02 16.04
N VAL A 13 -29.71 -6.01 16.03
CA VAL A 13 -29.36 -5.26 14.80
C VAL A 13 -28.40 -6.07 13.90
N LEU A 14 -27.51 -6.87 14.51
CA LEU A 14 -26.59 -7.73 13.77
C LEU A 14 -27.31 -8.93 13.12
N PHE A 15 -28.35 -9.48 13.78
CA PHE A 15 -29.15 -10.58 13.24
C PHE A 15 -30.04 -10.13 12.07
N LYS A 16 -30.67 -8.95 12.15
CA LYS A 16 -31.46 -8.39 11.04
C LYS A 16 -30.60 -8.09 9.79
N ARG A 17 -29.34 -7.67 9.97
CA ARG A 17 -28.42 -7.44 8.84
C ARG A 17 -28.05 -8.74 8.12
N LYS A 18 -27.77 -9.83 8.83
CA LYS A 18 -27.41 -11.12 8.20
C LYS A 18 -28.57 -11.76 7.44
N VAL A 19 -29.79 -11.68 7.97
CA VAL A 19 -30.99 -12.21 7.29
C VAL A 19 -31.33 -11.37 6.06
N ALA A 20 -31.21 -10.04 6.13
CA ALA A 20 -31.40 -9.17 4.97
C ALA A 20 -30.40 -9.46 3.84
N THR A 21 -29.12 -9.69 4.18
CA THR A 21 -28.12 -10.06 3.17
C THR A 21 -28.40 -11.44 2.58
N ALA A 22 -28.83 -12.42 3.39
CA ALA A 22 -29.17 -13.76 2.91
C ALA A 22 -30.41 -13.78 2.00
N VAL A 23 -31.43 -12.99 2.30
CA VAL A 23 -32.64 -12.86 1.47
C VAL A 23 -32.31 -12.13 0.16
N VAL A 24 -31.49 -11.09 0.19
CA VAL A 24 -31.03 -10.40 -1.03
C VAL A 24 -30.15 -11.32 -1.89
N PHE A 25 -29.29 -12.13 -1.26
CA PHE A 25 -28.45 -13.11 -1.97
C PHE A 25 -29.29 -14.24 -2.58
N CYS A 26 -30.31 -14.73 -1.85
CA CYS A 26 -31.25 -15.73 -2.35
C CYS A 26 -32.12 -15.18 -3.49
N TRP A 27 -32.59 -13.93 -3.37
CA TRP A 27 -33.36 -13.26 -4.42
C TRP A 27 -32.53 -12.97 -5.67
N LEU A 28 -31.25 -12.61 -5.51
CA LEU A 28 -30.30 -12.49 -6.63
C LEU A 28 -30.00 -13.84 -7.29
N CYS A 29 -29.85 -14.91 -6.51
CA CYS A 29 -29.62 -16.27 -7.03
C CYS A 29 -30.83 -16.80 -7.81
N LEU A 30 -32.04 -16.63 -7.26
CA LEU A 30 -33.30 -16.98 -7.92
C LEU A 30 -33.55 -16.12 -9.16
N SER A 31 -33.15 -14.85 -9.14
CA SER A 31 -33.25 -13.97 -10.32
C SER A 31 -32.27 -14.38 -11.44
N PHE A 32 -31.10 -14.95 -11.11
CA PHE A 32 -30.13 -15.41 -12.09
C PHE A 32 -30.55 -16.73 -12.77
N GLN A 33 -31.13 -17.67 -12.01
CA GLN A 33 -31.62 -18.96 -12.54
C GLN A 33 -32.84 -18.83 -13.47
N ASN A 34 -33.65 -17.78 -13.33
CA ASN A 34 -34.83 -17.58 -14.19
C ASN A 34 -34.52 -16.93 -15.55
N ILE A 35 -33.28 -16.50 -15.80
CA ILE A 35 -32.90 -15.83 -17.06
C ILE A 35 -32.46 -16.83 -18.14
N GLU A 36 -32.01 -18.04 -17.79
CA GLU A 36 -31.55 -19.05 -18.76
C GLU A 36 -32.67 -19.88 -19.43
N ALA A 37 -33.94 -19.73 -19.02
CA ALA A 37 -35.02 -20.63 -19.46
C ALA A 37 -35.94 -20.08 -20.57
N LYS A 38 -35.65 -18.91 -21.16
CA LYS A 38 -36.53 -18.35 -22.20
C LYS A 38 -35.81 -17.44 -23.20
N ILE A 39 -35.21 -18.04 -24.22
CA ILE A 39 -34.79 -17.29 -25.43
C ILE A 39 -35.42 -17.99 -26.64
N PRO A 40 -36.35 -17.33 -27.35
CA PRO A 40 -36.72 -17.71 -28.70
C PRO A 40 -35.64 -17.20 -29.68
N ASP A 41 -35.20 -18.07 -30.60
CA ASP A 41 -34.03 -17.94 -31.49
C ASP A 41 -34.08 -16.80 -32.54
N GLY A 42 -34.87 -15.74 -32.30
CA GLY A 42 -35.09 -14.63 -33.26
C GLY A 42 -34.94 -13.21 -32.71
N ILE A 43 -34.60 -13.01 -31.42
CA ILE A 43 -34.48 -11.67 -30.81
C ILE A 43 -33.11 -11.48 -30.11
N GLU A 44 -32.09 -12.21 -30.53
CA GLU A 44 -30.81 -12.23 -29.80
C GLU A 44 -30.00 -10.94 -29.99
N SER A 45 -30.03 -10.25 -31.13
CA SER A 45 -29.15 -9.09 -31.35
C SER A 45 -29.57 -7.81 -30.60
N PHE A 46 -30.88 -7.53 -30.47
CA PHE A 46 -31.39 -6.37 -29.73
C PHE A 46 -31.40 -6.59 -28.20
N THR A 47 -31.58 -7.83 -27.74
CA THR A 47 -31.55 -8.15 -26.30
C THR A 47 -30.11 -8.29 -25.80
N THR A 48 -29.21 -8.88 -26.60
CA THR A 48 -27.76 -8.99 -26.30
C THR A 48 -27.12 -7.61 -26.18
N THR A 49 -27.34 -6.69 -27.12
CA THR A 49 -26.77 -5.33 -27.04
C THR A 49 -27.27 -4.52 -25.83
N ARG A 50 -28.54 -4.68 -25.45
CA ARG A 50 -29.10 -4.06 -24.24
C ARG A 50 -28.57 -4.70 -22.96
N SER A 51 -28.36 -6.03 -22.96
CA SER A 51 -27.77 -6.78 -21.86
C SER A 51 -26.30 -6.41 -21.67
N GLU A 52 -25.52 -6.37 -22.75
CA GLU A 52 -24.12 -5.93 -22.75
C GLU A 52 -23.94 -4.48 -22.30
N LYS A 53 -24.87 -3.57 -22.67
CA LYS A 53 -24.82 -2.18 -22.19
C LYS A 53 -25.07 -2.09 -20.68
N LYS A 54 -26.01 -2.88 -20.15
CA LYS A 54 -26.24 -2.98 -18.71
C LYS A 54 -25.04 -3.62 -18.00
N GLN A 55 -24.48 -4.69 -18.57
CA GLN A 55 -23.31 -5.37 -18.02
C GLN A 55 -22.11 -4.44 -17.96
N ARG A 56 -21.84 -3.67 -19.02
CA ARG A 56 -20.78 -2.66 -19.04
C ARG A 56 -20.99 -1.56 -18.00
N ALA A 57 -22.22 -1.09 -17.83
CA ALA A 57 -22.55 -0.10 -16.81
C ALA A 57 -22.33 -0.65 -15.38
N ILE A 58 -22.75 -1.89 -15.13
CA ILE A 58 -22.54 -2.59 -13.86
C ILE A 58 -21.04 -2.78 -13.60
N SER A 59 -20.28 -3.30 -14.57
CA SER A 59 -18.82 -3.46 -14.46
C SER A 59 -18.11 -2.13 -14.23
N SER A 60 -18.54 -1.07 -14.92
CA SER A 60 -18.00 0.29 -14.73
C SER A 60 -18.29 0.81 -13.32
N ALA A 61 -19.51 0.63 -12.81
CA ALA A 61 -19.87 1.03 -11.45
C ALA A 61 -19.09 0.24 -10.40
N ILE A 62 -18.92 -1.07 -10.60
CA ILE A 62 -18.09 -1.92 -9.73
C ILE A 62 -16.65 -1.43 -9.75
N SER A 63 -16.05 -1.16 -10.91
CA SER A 63 -14.70 -0.64 -11.01
C SER A 63 -14.53 0.68 -10.25
N LEU A 64 -15.48 1.61 -10.43
CA LEU A 64 -15.46 2.90 -9.75
C LEU A 64 -15.56 2.75 -8.22
N LEU A 65 -16.46 1.91 -7.73
CA LEU A 65 -16.70 1.70 -6.30
C LEU A 65 -15.62 0.84 -5.63
N THR A 66 -14.94 -0.01 -6.38
CA THR A 66 -13.84 -0.83 -5.87
C THR A 66 -12.49 -0.12 -5.94
N ASN A 67 -12.39 0.98 -6.69
CA ASN A 67 -11.20 1.80 -6.74
C ASN A 67 -10.84 2.32 -5.34
N LYS A 68 -9.58 2.13 -4.94
CA LYS A 68 -9.09 2.56 -3.62
C LYS A 68 -9.37 4.03 -3.34
N LYS A 69 -9.16 4.93 -4.30
CA LYS A 69 -9.40 6.37 -4.13
C LYS A 69 -10.88 6.65 -3.82
N THR A 70 -11.79 6.02 -4.54
CA THR A 70 -13.23 6.17 -4.31
C THR A 70 -13.63 5.61 -2.94
N ARG A 71 -13.14 4.42 -2.57
CA ARG A 71 -13.42 3.83 -1.24
C ARG A 71 -12.88 4.72 -0.11
N ASP A 72 -11.65 5.20 -0.25
CA ASP A 72 -11.03 6.07 0.76
C ASP A 72 -11.83 7.38 0.87
N LEU A 73 -12.29 7.99 -0.23
CA LEU A 73 -13.18 9.16 -0.22
C LEU A 73 -14.51 8.87 0.48
N ILE A 74 -15.16 7.75 0.15
CA ILE A 74 -16.39 7.31 0.84
C ILE A 74 -16.12 7.16 2.33
N MET A 75 -15.01 6.54 2.73
CA MET A 75 -14.67 6.35 4.14
C MET A 75 -14.35 7.68 4.86
N ILE A 76 -13.67 8.61 4.20
CA ILE A 76 -13.39 9.96 4.72
C ILE A 76 -14.69 10.70 5.00
N LEU A 77 -15.65 10.65 4.06
CA LEU A 77 -16.93 11.36 4.19
C LEU A 77 -17.87 10.72 5.23
N ASN A 78 -17.74 9.42 5.50
CA ASN A 78 -18.72 8.68 6.31
C ASN A 78 -18.20 8.20 7.67
N SER A 79 -16.89 8.26 7.94
CA SER A 79 -16.32 7.71 9.17
C SER A 79 -15.24 8.61 9.78
N LYS A 80 -15.59 9.25 10.90
CA LYS A 80 -14.64 10.06 11.69
C LYS A 80 -13.40 9.26 12.11
N ARG A 81 -13.58 8.02 12.56
CA ARG A 81 -12.48 7.12 12.96
C ARG A 81 -11.52 6.84 11.81
N PHE A 82 -12.03 6.68 10.59
CA PHE A 82 -11.18 6.49 9.42
C PHE A 82 -10.33 7.73 9.15
N VAL A 83 -10.93 8.92 9.23
CA VAL A 83 -10.21 10.19 9.07
C VAL A 83 -9.08 10.33 10.09
N GLU A 84 -9.34 10.04 11.36
CA GLU A 84 -8.30 10.10 12.42
C GLU A 84 -7.13 9.14 12.14
N ILE A 85 -7.42 7.89 11.78
CA ILE A 85 -6.39 6.91 11.42
C ILE A 85 -5.63 7.35 10.16
N PHE A 86 -6.33 7.87 9.17
CA PHE A 86 -5.76 8.31 7.91
C PHE A 86 -4.82 9.51 8.11
N VAL A 87 -5.23 10.50 8.91
CA VAL A 87 -4.40 11.64 9.30
C VAL A 87 -3.14 11.16 10.02
N ASN A 88 -3.26 10.31 11.03
CA ASN A 88 -2.10 9.77 11.76
C ASN A 88 -1.14 9.03 10.81
N THR A 89 -1.67 8.24 9.88
CA THR A 89 -0.86 7.55 8.86
C THR A 89 -0.07 8.53 7.99
N LEU A 90 -0.71 9.64 7.58
CA LEU A 90 -0.05 10.69 6.80
C LEU A 90 1.01 11.42 7.61
N GLU A 91 0.75 11.70 8.88
CA GLU A 91 1.72 12.34 9.78
C GLU A 91 2.95 11.46 10.03
N GLN A 92 2.74 10.17 10.26
CA GLN A 92 3.82 9.19 10.39
C GLN A 92 4.67 9.12 9.12
N LYS A 93 4.03 9.08 7.95
CA LYS A 93 4.74 9.09 6.66
C LYS A 93 5.56 10.37 6.48
N LYS A 94 4.97 11.54 6.77
CA LYS A 94 5.66 12.84 6.73
C LYS A 94 6.89 12.85 7.65
N HIS A 95 6.75 12.35 8.86
CA HIS A 95 7.85 12.30 9.82
C HIS A 95 8.98 11.36 9.35
N HIS A 96 8.63 10.22 8.76
CA HIS A 96 9.60 9.31 8.16
C HIS A 96 10.36 9.97 6.99
N GLU A 97 9.65 10.64 6.09
CA GLU A 97 10.27 11.39 4.99
C GLU A 97 11.20 12.50 5.50
N ALA A 98 10.84 13.20 6.58
CA ALA A 98 11.71 14.20 7.21
C ALA A 98 13.00 13.57 7.76
N LYS A 99 12.92 12.39 8.39
CA LYS A 99 14.10 11.64 8.85
C LYS A 99 15.01 11.23 7.69
N LEU A 100 14.43 10.73 6.59
CA LEU A 100 15.19 10.37 5.39
C LEU A 100 15.91 11.60 4.81
N LYS A 101 15.24 12.75 4.78
CA LYS A 101 15.84 14.01 4.34
C LYS A 101 17.02 14.42 5.20
N GLU A 102 16.94 14.24 6.51
CA GLU A 102 18.07 14.52 7.41
C GLU A 102 19.22 13.53 7.17
N GLY A 103 18.93 12.25 7.02
CA GLY A 103 19.94 11.23 6.70
C GLY A 103 20.67 11.49 5.38
N LEU A 104 20.02 12.14 4.39
CA LEU A 104 20.70 12.59 3.17
C LEU A 104 21.74 13.68 3.43
N LYS A 105 21.51 14.57 4.41
CA LYS A 105 22.50 15.59 4.79
C LYS A 105 23.70 14.94 5.47
N ASP A 106 23.47 14.01 6.38
CA ASP A 106 24.54 13.26 7.03
C ASP A 106 25.39 12.50 6.01
N LEU A 107 24.76 11.89 5.00
CA LEU A 107 25.46 11.22 3.91
C LEU A 107 26.31 12.21 3.08
N ALA A 108 25.79 13.40 2.80
CA ALA A 108 26.54 14.43 2.09
C ALA A 108 27.77 14.90 2.87
N ILE A 109 27.65 15.05 4.20
CA ILE A 109 28.78 15.37 5.09
C ILE A 109 29.83 14.26 5.02
N LYS A 110 29.42 12.99 5.19
CA LYS A 110 30.35 11.85 5.12
C LYS A 110 31.04 11.74 3.76
N HIS A 111 30.33 12.01 2.68
CA HIS A 111 30.91 12.05 1.34
C HIS A 111 31.99 13.13 1.23
N MET A 112 31.73 14.34 1.74
CA MET A 112 32.72 15.42 1.78
C MET A 112 33.93 15.05 2.65
N GLU A 113 33.74 14.48 3.83
CA GLU A 113 34.83 14.02 4.72
C GLU A 113 35.70 12.97 4.04
N LEU A 114 35.07 12.01 3.34
CA LEU A 114 35.78 10.99 2.57
C LEU A 114 36.57 11.62 1.43
N GLN A 115 35.98 12.55 0.67
CA GLN A 115 36.66 13.25 -0.41
C GLN A 115 37.87 14.06 0.10
N ASN A 116 37.74 14.71 1.24
CA ASN A 116 38.84 15.42 1.89
C ASN A 116 39.94 14.45 2.35
N SER A 117 39.57 13.29 2.89
CA SER A 117 40.52 12.26 3.29
C SER A 117 41.28 11.69 2.09
N LEU A 118 40.58 11.43 0.98
CA LEU A 118 41.16 10.92 -0.27
C LEU A 118 42.08 11.94 -0.94
N SER A 119 41.80 13.23 -0.83
CA SER A 119 42.65 14.28 -1.42
C SER A 119 43.85 14.65 -0.56
N LEU A 120 43.70 14.67 0.77
CA LEU A 120 44.72 15.23 1.68
C LEU A 120 45.56 14.17 2.40
N VAL A 121 44.93 13.08 2.85
CA VAL A 121 45.56 12.06 3.71
C VAL A 121 46.06 10.89 2.88
N TRP A 122 45.26 10.44 1.92
CA TRP A 122 45.54 9.25 1.12
C TRP A 122 46.87 9.31 0.34
N PRO A 123 47.24 10.41 -0.35
CA PRO A 123 48.50 10.45 -1.09
C PRO A 123 49.72 10.35 -0.17
N LYS A 124 49.63 10.92 1.05
CA LYS A 124 50.69 10.83 2.05
C LYS A 124 50.81 9.41 2.60
N GLN A 125 49.68 8.75 2.83
CA GLN A 125 49.62 7.36 3.26
C GLN A 125 50.23 6.44 2.20
N GLU A 126 49.85 6.60 0.93
CA GLU A 126 50.39 5.82 -0.19
C GLU A 126 51.90 6.02 -0.35
N ALA A 127 52.38 7.26 -0.29
CA ALA A 127 53.81 7.55 -0.34
C ALA A 127 54.58 6.89 0.82
N THR A 128 53.99 6.88 2.02
CA THR A 128 54.59 6.23 3.19
C THR A 128 54.61 4.72 3.02
N VAL A 129 53.52 4.12 2.54
CA VAL A 129 53.45 2.68 2.24
C VAL A 129 54.48 2.29 1.18
N ALA A 130 54.64 3.08 0.12
CA ALA A 130 55.64 2.83 -0.92
C ALA A 130 57.06 2.84 -0.32
N LYS A 131 57.42 3.89 0.42
CA LYS A 131 58.73 3.99 1.09
C LYS A 131 58.99 2.83 2.04
N THR A 132 58.00 2.46 2.86
CA THR A 132 58.14 1.34 3.80
C THR A 132 58.27 -0.01 3.08
N ARG A 133 57.60 -0.20 1.93
CA ARG A 133 57.78 -1.41 1.10
C ARG A 133 59.18 -1.48 0.51
N ASP A 134 59.74 -0.37 0.06
CA ASP A 134 61.09 -0.36 -0.49
C ASP A 134 62.14 -0.60 0.59
N LEU A 135 61.99 0.01 1.77
CA LEU A 135 62.82 -0.31 2.95
C LEU A 135 62.75 -1.79 3.32
N LYS A 136 61.55 -2.38 3.33
CA LYS A 136 61.37 -3.81 3.59
C LYS A 136 62.16 -4.68 2.60
N LYS A 137 62.19 -4.34 1.31
CA LYS A 137 62.97 -5.09 0.32
C LYS A 137 64.47 -5.00 0.62
N VAL A 138 64.97 -3.82 0.96
CA VAL A 138 66.39 -3.62 1.29
C VAL A 138 66.77 -4.41 2.55
N CYS A 139 65.99 -4.34 3.62
CA CYS A 139 66.25 -5.14 4.82
C CYS A 139 66.20 -6.66 4.56
N LEU A 140 65.32 -7.12 3.68
CA LEU A 140 65.27 -8.53 3.28
C LEU A 140 66.39 -8.95 2.32
N MET A 141 67.08 -8.02 1.67
CA MET A 141 68.24 -8.30 0.81
C MET A 141 69.59 -8.13 1.53
N GLU A 142 69.66 -7.32 2.59
CA GLU A 142 70.89 -7.05 3.34
C GLU A 142 71.11 -7.95 4.56
N GLY A 143 70.17 -8.81 4.95
CA GLY A 143 70.45 -9.83 5.97
C GLY A 143 69.24 -10.48 6.63
N LEU A 144 68.89 -11.67 6.14
CA LEU A 144 68.79 -12.89 6.94
C LEU A 144 69.33 -14.06 6.11
#